data_AF-A0A1H2CGN0-F1
#
_entry.id   AF-A0A1H2CGN0-F1
#
_cell.length_a   1.000
_cell.length_b   1.000
_cell.length_c   1.000
_cell.angle_alpha   90.00
_cell.angle_beta   90.00
_cell.angle_gamma   90.00
#
_symmetry.space_group_name_H-M   'P 1'
#
loop_
_entity.id
_entity.type
_entity.pdbx_description
1 polymer ?
#
loop_
_entity_poly.entity_id
_entity_poly.type
_entity_poly.pdbx_seq_one_letter_code
_entity_poly.pdbx_strand_id
1 'polypeptide(L)'
;MAPWADTEDAQLIWADAVEMDPALLQHLLDVSQELCEAYAPALAEGAPVPARYKQAVVQQARETWSNAQRDGDVLGFDGDYAIRVRPLADSVKQLLRPRRGVDPWMVGGAST
;
A
#
# COMPACT_ATOMS: atom_id res chain seq x y z
N MET A 1 14.31 -4.13 2.65
CA MET A 1 13.16 -4.60 3.45
C MET A 1 12.76 -5.99 2.96
N ALA A 2 12.03 -6.78 3.75
CA ALA A 2 11.38 -7.99 3.23
C ALA A 2 10.07 -7.58 2.55
N PRO A 3 9.72 -8.08 1.35
CA PRO A 3 8.52 -7.68 0.65
C PRO A 3 7.26 -8.05 1.44
N TRP A 4 6.32 -7.12 1.55
CA TRP A 4 5.03 -7.34 2.21
C TRP A 4 4.03 -7.98 1.27
N ALA A 5 4.03 -7.56 0.00
CA ALA A 5 3.22 -8.11 -1.07
C ALA A 5 4.12 -8.48 -2.25
N ASP A 6 3.72 -9.49 -3.00
CA ASP A 6 4.36 -9.89 -4.25
C ASP A 6 3.43 -9.69 -5.45
N THR A 7 3.90 -10.09 -6.64
CA THR A 7 3.11 -9.98 -7.87
C THR A 7 1.86 -10.86 -7.86
N GLU A 8 1.87 -12.00 -7.16
CA GLU A 8 0.69 -12.87 -7.06
C GLU A 8 -0.39 -12.23 -6.17
N ASP A 9 -0.01 -11.65 -5.03
CA ASP A 9 -0.89 -10.85 -4.19
C ASP A 9 -1.49 -9.68 -4.98
N ALA A 10 -0.67 -9.01 -5.81
CA ALA A 10 -1.13 -7.91 -6.65
C ALA A 10 -2.14 -8.36 -7.72
N GLN A 11 -1.87 -9.47 -8.41
CA GLN A 11 -2.77 -10.04 -9.42
C GLN A 11 -4.09 -10.54 -8.83
N LEU A 12 -4.08 -11.00 -7.57
CA LEU A 12 -5.29 -11.41 -6.86
C LEU A 12 -6.17 -10.21 -6.47
N ILE A 13 -5.57 -9.10 -6.06
CA ILE A 13 -6.28 -7.94 -5.48
C ILE A 13 -6.61 -6.88 -6.54
N TRP A 14 -5.78 -6.77 -7.57
CA TRP A 14 -5.88 -5.75 -8.61
C TRP A 14 -5.90 -6.40 -10.00
N ALA A 15 -7.08 -6.43 -10.61
CA ALA A 15 -7.31 -7.12 -11.89
C ALA A 15 -6.39 -6.66 -13.03
N ASP A 16 -6.08 -5.36 -13.15
CA ASP A 16 -5.23 -4.88 -14.24
C ASP A 16 -3.77 -5.36 -14.10
N ALA A 17 -3.34 -5.73 -12.89
CA ALA A 17 -1.97 -6.20 -12.64
C ALA A 17 -1.63 -7.49 -13.40
N VAL A 18 -2.65 -8.26 -13.83
CA VAL A 18 -2.46 -9.48 -14.63
C VAL A 18 -1.86 -9.17 -16.00
N GLU A 19 -2.22 -8.03 -16.58
CA GLU A 19 -1.80 -7.62 -17.93
C GLU A 19 -0.58 -6.67 -17.92
N MET A 20 -0.05 -6.35 -16.74
CA MET A 20 1.10 -5.45 -16.60
C MET A 20 2.42 -6.15 -16.84
N ASP A 21 3.41 -5.38 -17.32
CA ASP A 21 4.79 -5.84 -17.34
C ASP A 21 5.24 -6.23 -15.90
N PRO A 22 5.78 -7.44 -15.68
CA PRO A 22 6.14 -7.90 -14.34
C PRO A 22 7.20 -7.03 -13.65
N ALA A 23 8.15 -6.47 -14.40
CA ALA A 23 9.21 -5.63 -13.83
C ALA A 23 8.63 -4.28 -13.39
N LEU A 24 7.73 -3.70 -14.18
CA LEU A 24 6.99 -2.50 -13.82
C LEU A 24 6.08 -2.73 -12.60
N LEU A 25 5.36 -3.85 -12.56
CA LEU A 25 4.50 -4.21 -11.43
C LEU A 25 5.33 -4.35 -10.14
N GLN A 26 6.46 -5.05 -10.20
CA GLN A 26 7.38 -5.17 -9.07
C GLN A 26 7.89 -3.79 -8.62
N HIS A 27 8.29 -2.94 -9.55
CA HIS A 27 8.75 -1.58 -9.24
C HIS A 27 7.67 -0.75 -8.52
N LEU A 28 6.41 -0.84 -8.97
CA LEU A 28 5.29 -0.15 -8.32
C LEU A 28 5.04 -0.67 -6.90
N LEU A 29 5.17 -1.99 -6.67
CA LEU A 29 5.04 -2.59 -5.35
C LEU A 29 6.16 -2.15 -4.41
N ASP A 30 7.41 -2.13 -4.89
CA ASP A 30 8.57 -1.72 -4.10
C ASP A 30 8.43 -0.27 -3.62
N VAL A 31 8.15 0.67 -4.53
CA VAL A 31 7.92 2.09 -4.19
C VAL A 31 6.73 2.24 -3.25
N SER A 32 5.66 1.49 -3.47
CA SER A 32 4.47 1.54 -2.61
C SER A 32 4.76 1.01 -1.20
N GLN A 33 5.62 0.00 -1.08
CA GLN A 33 6.01 -0.54 0.20
C GLN A 33 6.83 0.46 1.02
N GLU A 34 7.77 1.19 0.40
CA GLU A 34 8.54 2.24 1.10
C GLU A 34 7.62 3.29 1.74
N LEU A 35 6.59 3.73 1.02
CA LEU A 35 5.62 4.69 1.51
C LEU A 35 4.76 4.10 2.64
N CYS A 36 4.34 2.85 2.48
CA CYS A 36 3.54 2.17 3.48
C CYS A 36 4.34 1.92 4.76
N GLU A 37 5.61 1.50 4.66
CA GLU A 37 6.53 1.32 5.79
C GLU A 37 6.77 2.60 6.56
N ALA A 38 6.92 3.74 5.86
CA ALA A 38 7.11 5.04 6.51
C ALA A 38 5.91 5.46 7.37
N TYR A 39 4.71 4.98 7.07
CA TYR A 39 3.48 5.33 7.80
C TYR A 39 3.00 4.24 8.77
N ALA A 40 3.28 2.97 8.47
CA ALA A 40 2.77 1.84 9.22
C ALA A 40 3.40 1.77 10.62
N PRO A 41 2.65 1.25 11.61
CA PRO A 41 3.24 0.75 12.85
C PRO A 41 4.36 -0.26 12.57
N ALA A 42 5.48 -0.13 13.29
CA ALA A 42 6.58 -1.08 13.19
C ALA A 42 6.09 -2.50 13.51
N LEU A 43 6.37 -3.44 12.61
CA LEU A 43 6.21 -4.87 12.88
C LEU A 43 7.41 -5.35 13.71
N ALA A 44 7.17 -6.24 14.66
CA ALA A 44 8.26 -6.91 15.35
C ALA A 44 9.06 -7.78 14.36
N GLU A 45 10.36 -7.92 14.60
CA GLU A 45 11.22 -8.73 13.75
C GLU A 45 10.69 -10.18 13.69
N GLY A 46 10.54 -10.71 12.47
CA GLY A 46 9.98 -12.05 12.24
C GLY A 46 8.46 -12.19 12.43
N ALA A 47 7.74 -11.11 12.77
CA ALA A 47 6.29 -11.16 12.84
C ALA A 47 5.68 -11.36 11.44
N PRO A 48 4.61 -12.17 11.30
CA PRO A 48 3.94 -12.35 10.03
C PRO A 48 3.34 -11.03 9.52
N VAL A 49 3.53 -10.75 8.23
CA VAL A 49 2.96 -9.56 7.59
C VAL A 49 1.43 -9.69 7.55
N PRO A 50 0.68 -8.73 8.14
CA PRO A 50 -0.78 -8.78 8.13
C PRO A 50 -1.35 -8.63 6.71
N ALA A 51 -2.43 -9.35 6.40
CA ALA A 51 -3.12 -9.24 5.09
C ALA A 51 -3.53 -7.79 4.74
N ARG A 52 -3.90 -6.99 5.75
CA ARG A 52 -4.21 -5.55 5.57
C ARG A 52 -3.01 -4.72 5.09
N TYR A 53 -1.77 -5.13 5.38
CA TYR A 53 -0.56 -4.43 4.90
C TYR A 53 -0.29 -4.81 3.45
N LYS A 54 -0.48 -6.08 3.09
CA LYS A 54 -0.44 -6.52 1.69
C LYS A 54 -1.42 -5.72 0.83
N GLN A 55 -2.68 -5.65 1.28
CA GLN A 55 -3.73 -4.90 0.60
C GLN A 55 -3.42 -3.39 0.53
N ALA A 56 -2.81 -2.82 1.57
CA ALA A 56 -2.39 -1.42 1.56
C ALA A 56 -1.34 -1.14 0.48
N VAL A 57 -0.33 -1.99 0.34
CA VAL A 57 0.72 -1.88 -0.68
C VAL A 57 0.11 -1.98 -2.08
N VAL A 58 -0.70 -3.01 -2.35
CA VAL A 58 -1.32 -3.19 -3.66
C VAL A 58 -2.26 -2.02 -4.01
N GLN A 59 -3.02 -1.52 -3.04
CA GLN A 59 -3.89 -0.38 -3.25
C GLN A 59 -3.10 0.90 -3.56
N GLN A 60 -1.98 1.12 -2.89
CA GLN A 60 -1.10 2.27 -3.18
C GLN A 60 -0.45 2.14 -4.57
N ALA A 61 -0.05 0.94 -4.97
CA ALA A 61 0.50 0.68 -6.30
C ALA A 61 -0.54 0.99 -7.39
N ARG A 62 -1.78 0.54 -7.20
CA ARG A 62 -2.89 0.83 -8.12
C ARG A 62 -3.18 2.33 -8.25
N GLU A 63 -3.19 3.07 -7.15
CA GLU A 63 -3.40 4.52 -7.19
C GLU A 63 -2.24 5.23 -7.92
N THR A 64 -1.01 4.80 -7.66
CA THR A 64 0.19 5.31 -8.32
C THR A 64 0.12 5.10 -9.84
N TRP A 65 -0.24 3.90 -10.27
CA TRP A 65 -0.48 3.58 -11.68
C TRP A 65 -1.62 4.42 -12.28
N SER A 66 -2.78 4.49 -11.60
CA SER A 66 -3.93 5.25 -12.09
C SER A 66 -3.60 6.73 -12.28
N ASN A 67 -2.78 7.30 -11.40
CA ASN A 67 -2.35 8.69 -11.52
C ASN A 67 -1.36 8.89 -12.67
N ALA A 68 -0.39 7.98 -12.87
CA ALA A 68 0.52 8.03 -14.00
C ALA A 68 -0.23 8.02 -15.34
N GLN A 69 -1.25 7.16 -15.45
CA GLN A 69 -2.09 7.07 -16.65
C GLN A 69 -2.94 8.34 -16.90
N ARG A 70 -3.40 9.03 -15.85
CA ARG A 70 -4.24 10.24 -15.97
C ARG A 70 -3.45 11.50 -16.34
N ASP A 71 -2.27 11.68 -15.76
CA ASP A 71 -1.45 12.87 -16.00
C ASP A 71 -0.78 12.85 -17.39
N GLY A 72 -0.91 11.74 -18.14
CA GLY A 72 -0.27 11.57 -19.44
C GLY A 72 1.26 11.56 -19.36
N ASP A 73 1.81 11.42 -18.13
CA ASP A 73 3.20 11.09 -17.86
C ASP A 73 3.39 9.63 -18.29
N VAL A 74 3.41 9.44 -19.61
CA VAL A 74 3.71 8.16 -20.24
C VAL A 74 5.11 7.78 -19.77
N LEU A 75 5.12 6.68 -19.01
CA LEU A 75 6.29 5.89 -18.63
C LEU A 75 7.26 5.85 -19.81
N GLY A 76 8.36 6.59 -19.67
CA GLY A 76 9.39 6.67 -20.68
C GLY A 76 9.96 5.29 -20.94
N PHE A 77 9.99 4.89 -22.21
CA PHE A 77 10.68 3.71 -22.72
C PHE A 77 12.23 3.79 -22.61
N ASP A 78 12.77 4.70 -21.79
CA ASP A 78 14.21 5.04 -21.70
C ASP A 78 14.75 5.06 -20.26
N GLY A 79 14.20 4.22 -19.38
CA GLY A 79 14.83 3.88 -18.09
C GLY A 79 14.72 4.92 -16.97
N ASP A 80 13.97 6.02 -17.17
CA ASP A 80 13.71 7.03 -16.15
C ASP A 80 12.23 7.01 -15.75
N TYR A 81 11.91 6.24 -14.70
CA TYR A 81 10.57 6.14 -14.13
C TYR A 81 10.32 7.34 -13.21
N ALA A 82 9.90 8.49 -13.76
CA ALA A 82 9.52 9.66 -12.97
C ALA A 82 8.11 9.50 -12.37
N ILE A 83 7.93 8.55 -11.45
CA ILE A 83 6.66 8.40 -10.72
C ILE A 83 6.54 9.55 -9.70
N ARG A 84 5.57 10.45 -9.91
CA ARG A 84 5.25 11.48 -8.91
C ARG A 84 4.61 10.82 -7.68
N VAL A 85 5.43 10.61 -6.64
CA VAL A 85 4.98 10.13 -5.34
C VAL A 85 4.01 11.14 -4.72
N ARG A 86 2.73 10.75 -4.62
CA ARG A 86 1.68 11.49 -3.91
C ARG A 86 1.57 10.95 -2.47
N PRO A 87 1.08 11.76 -1.51
CA PRO A 87 0.83 11.28 -0.16
C PRO A 87 -0.15 10.09 -0.16
N LEU A 88 0.03 9.16 0.79
CA LEU A 88 -0.84 7.98 0.95
C LEU A 88 -2.32 8.39 1.04
N ALA A 89 -3.17 7.68 0.30
CA ALA A 89 -4.61 7.85 0.37
C ALA A 89 -5.16 7.48 1.77
N ASP A 90 -6.26 8.10 2.19
CA ASP A 90 -6.82 7.85 3.52
C ASP A 90 -7.33 6.41 3.69
N SER A 91 -7.74 5.76 2.61
CA SER A 91 -8.07 4.32 2.60
C SER A 91 -6.85 3.46 2.95
N VAL A 92 -5.69 3.73 2.33
CA VAL A 92 -4.42 3.04 2.60
C VAL A 92 -3.97 3.29 4.04
N LYS A 93 -4.08 4.54 4.52
CA LYS A 93 -3.78 4.88 5.92
C LYS A 93 -4.67 4.12 6.90
N GLN A 94 -5.96 3.93 6.60
CA GLN A 94 -6.88 3.16 7.43
C GLN A 94 -6.57 1.66 7.42
N LEU A 95 -6.05 1.12 6.32
CA LEU A 95 -5.57 -0.27 6.26
C LEU A 95 -4.31 -0.47 7.12
N LEU A 96 -3.37 0.47 7.05
CA LEU A 96 -2.11 0.40 7.82
C LEU A 96 -2.33 0.68 9.31
N ARG A 97 -3.18 1.68 9.61
CA ARG A 97 -3.47 2.15 10.96
C ARG A 97 -4.99 2.34 11.12
N PRO A 98 -5.74 1.24 11.34
CA PRO A 98 -7.18 1.33 11.56
C PRO A 98 -7.46 2.25 12.74
N ARG A 99 -8.41 3.17 12.58
CA ARG A 99 -8.97 3.90 13.72
C ARG A 99 -9.67 2.85 14.57
N ARG A 100 -9.04 2.42 15.68
CA ARG A 100 -9.75 1.68 16.72
C ARG A 100 -10.98 2.52 17.04
N GLY A 101 -12.17 1.95 16.86
CA GLY A 101 -13.38 2.53 17.40
C GLY A 101 -13.12 2.66 18.90
N VAL A 102 -12.80 3.88 19.35
CA VAL A 102 -12.84 4.20 20.76
C VAL A 102 -14.32 4.22 21.03
N ASP A 103 -14.83 3.10 21.50
CA ASP A 103 -16.19 3.02 21.97
C ASP A 103 -16.27 4.00 23.16
N PRO A 104 -16.98 5.13 23.04
CA PRO A 104 -16.90 6.21 24.02
C PRO A 104 -17.61 5.86 25.33
N TRP A 105 -18.26 4.69 25.45
CA TRP A 105 -18.99 4.29 26.65
C TRP A 105 -18.23 3.28 27.54
N MET A 106 -17.10 2.71 27.10
CA MET A 106 -16.31 1.76 27.90
C MET A 106 -15.26 2.37 28.84
N VAL A 107 -15.15 3.70 28.94
CA VAL A 107 -14.28 4.39 29.92
C VAL A 107 -15.14 5.08 30.98
N GLY A 108 -15.71 4.32 31.92
CA GLY A 108 -16.48 4.94 33.01
C GLY A 108 -17.27 4.02 33.94
N GLY A 109 -16.95 2.73 34.04
CA GLY A 109 -17.75 1.77 34.80
C GLY A 109 -16.97 0.99 35.86
N ALA A 110 -16.07 1.64 36.60
CA ALA A 110 -15.47 1.05 37.79
C ALA A 110 -15.48 2.09 38.91
N SER A 111 -16.52 2.08 39.74
CA SER A 111 -16.49 2.58 41.11
C SER A 111 -17.73 2.10 41.88
N THR A 112 -17.43 1.25 42.87
CA THR A 112 -18.15 0.98 44.13
C THR A 112 -19.53 0.33 44.07
#